data_AF-A0A081D2M7-F1
#
_entry.id   AF-A0A081D2M7-F1
#
_cell.length_a   1.000
_cell.length_b   1.000
_cell.length_c   1.000
_cell.angle_alpha   90.00
_cell.angle_beta   90.00
_cell.angle_gamma   90.00
#
_symmetry.space_group_name_H-M   'P 1'
#
loop_
_entity.id
_entity.type
_entity.pdbx_description
1 polymer ?
#
loop_
_entity_poly.entity_id
_entity_poly.type
_entity_poly.pdbx_seq_one_letter_code
_entity_poly.pdbx_strand_id
1 'polypeptide(L)'
;MTVIRLEPVGADDPELKATLIEAHLPTDDIRDEGRSLFKAVAEDGATVGYSGIEACGDASLLRPLVVLPDHRGKGFGRIVT
;
A
#
# COMPACT_ATOMS: atom_id res chain seq x y z
N MET A 1 13.41 -7.79 -15.45
CA MET A 1 12.03 -7.74 -14.91
C MET A 1 12.18 -7.73 -13.41
N THR A 2 11.74 -6.68 -12.71
CA THR A 2 11.78 -6.66 -11.24
C THR A 2 10.56 -7.40 -10.72
N VAL A 3 10.77 -8.45 -9.94
CA VAL A 3 9.68 -9.15 -9.26
C VAL A 3 9.32 -8.35 -8.00
N ILE A 4 8.03 -8.08 -7.85
CA ILE A 4 7.47 -7.46 -6.65
C ILE A 4 6.47 -8.44 -6.07
N ARG A 5 6.50 -8.62 -4.75
CA ARG A 5 5.51 -9.40 -4.00
C ARG A 5 4.64 -8.47 -3.19
N LEU A 6 3.36 -8.82 -3.05
CA LEU A 6 2.45 -8.18 -2.12
C LEU A 6 2.39 -9.03 -0.85
N GLU A 7 2.73 -8.41 0.28
CA GLU A 7 2.77 -9.04 1.58
C GLU A 7 1.71 -8.36 2.47
N PRO A 8 0.82 -9.12 3.14
CA PRO A 8 -0.16 -8.54 4.06
C PRO A 8 0.54 -7.74 5.16
N VAL A 9 0.01 -6.57 5.49
CA VAL A 9 0.52 -5.72 6.57
C VAL A 9 -0.62 -5.31 7.49
N GLY A 10 -0.34 -5.23 8.78
CA GLY A 10 -1.32 -4.78 9.76
C GLY A 10 -1.54 -3.27 9.68
N ALA A 11 -2.76 -2.81 9.98
CA ALA A 11 -3.08 -1.39 10.09
C ALA A 11 -2.26 -0.66 11.18
N ASP A 12 -1.60 -1.40 12.07
CA ASP A 12 -0.72 -0.89 13.12
C ASP A 12 0.76 -0.87 12.77
N ASP A 13 1.11 -1.23 11.54
CA ASP A 13 2.47 -1.12 11.04
C ASP A 13 2.94 0.36 11.04
N PRO A 14 4.04 0.68 11.74
CA PRO A 14 4.50 2.06 11.87
C PRO A 14 5.04 2.62 10.56
N GLU A 15 5.66 1.80 9.70
CA GLU A 15 6.20 2.24 8.40
C GLU A 15 5.07 2.60 7.44
N LEU A 16 3.99 1.80 7.43
CA LEU A 16 2.77 2.11 6.68
C LEU A 16 2.20 3.46 7.10
N LYS A 17 1.96 3.66 8.41
CA LYS A 17 1.42 4.94 8.92
C LYS A 17 2.32 6.12 8.57
N ALA A 18 3.62 5.99 8.78
CA ALA A 18 4.58 7.04 8.44
C ALA A 18 4.55 7.38 6.94
N THR A 19 4.55 6.35 6.08
CA THR A 19 4.51 6.53 4.61
C THR A 19 3.23 7.24 4.16
N LEU A 20 2.08 6.91 4.74
CA LEU A 20 0.82 7.55 4.40
C LEU A 20 0.80 9.02 4.84
N ILE A 21 1.29 9.31 6.05
CA ILE A 21 1.42 10.69 6.56
C ILE A 21 2.35 11.51 5.66
N GLU A 22 3.52 10.98 5.32
CA GLU A 22 4.47 11.64 4.41
C GLU A 22 3.86 11.87 3.02
N ALA A 23 3.05 10.93 2.53
CA ALA A 23 2.31 11.07 1.28
C ALA A 23 1.05 11.94 1.39
N HIS A 24 0.74 12.49 2.57
CA HIS A 24 -0.43 13.32 2.85
C HIS A 24 -1.75 12.58 2.55
N LEU A 25 -1.75 11.27 2.79
CA LEU A 25 -2.91 10.40 2.63
C LEU A 25 -3.65 10.24 3.96
N PRO A 26 -4.99 10.06 3.93
CA PRO A 26 -5.77 9.78 5.14
C PRO A 26 -5.29 8.52 5.87
N THR A 27 -5.19 8.61 7.20
CA THR A 27 -4.82 7.49 8.08
C THR A 27 -5.87 7.18 9.15
N ASP A 28 -6.82 8.08 9.40
CA ASP A 28 -7.74 7.98 10.53
C ASP A 28 -8.65 6.74 10.47
N ASP A 29 -8.98 6.31 9.25
CA ASP A 29 -9.90 5.20 8.96
C ASP A 29 -9.16 3.90 8.61
N ILE A 30 -7.81 3.86 8.72
CA ILE A 30 -7.03 2.68 8.30
C ILE A 30 -7.30 1.45 9.18
N ARG A 31 -7.84 1.67 10.38
CA ARG A 31 -8.17 0.63 11.36
C ARG A 31 -9.61 0.14 11.22
N ASP A 32 -10.39 0.76 10.35
CA ASP A 32 -11.80 0.40 10.17
C ASP A 32 -11.89 -1.02 9.60
N GLU A 33 -12.98 -1.71 9.96
CA GLU A 33 -13.23 -3.08 9.51
C GLU A 33 -13.40 -3.15 7.99
N GLY A 34 -13.17 -4.33 7.42
CA GLY A 34 -13.33 -4.56 5.98
C GLY A 34 -12.16 -4.07 5.13
N ARG A 35 -11.02 -3.72 5.76
CA ARG A 35 -9.80 -3.29 5.08
C ARG A 35 -8.72 -4.37 5.09
N SER A 36 -8.11 -4.57 3.93
CA SER A 36 -6.93 -5.41 3.76
C SER A 36 -5.80 -4.53 3.21
N LEU A 37 -4.65 -4.54 3.88
CA LEU A 37 -3.51 -3.69 3.55
C LEU A 37 -2.33 -4.57 3.13
N PHE A 38 -1.56 -4.09 2.16
CA PHE A 38 -0.45 -4.81 1.57
C PHE A 38 0.76 -3.92 1.39
N LYS A 39 1.93 -4.47 1.70
CA LYS A 39 3.25 -3.92 1.43
C LYS A 39 3.80 -4.55 0.15
N ALA A 40 4.30 -3.73 -0.76
CA ALA A 40 4.93 -4.18 -1.99
C ALA A 40 6.43 -4.27 -1.80
N VAL A 41 6.99 -5.48 -1.93
CA VAL A 41 8.40 -5.77 -1.61
C VAL A 41 9.13 -6.28 -2.85
N ALA A 42 10.26 -5.65 -3.16
CA ALA A 42 11.14 -6.06 -4.24
C ALA A 42 12.03 -7.27 -3.84
N GLU A 43 12.70 -7.90 -4.80
CA GLU A 43 13.55 -9.07 -4.55
C GLU A 43 14.69 -8.81 -3.57
N ASP A 44 15.21 -7.59 -3.55
CA ASP A 44 16.24 -7.13 -2.62
C ASP A 44 15.70 -6.81 -1.21
N GLY A 45 14.39 -7.01 -0.99
CA GLY A 45 13.70 -6.72 0.27
C GLY A 45 13.26 -5.26 0.41
N ALA A 46 13.51 -4.41 -0.60
CA ALA A 46 13.12 -3.00 -0.52
C ALA A 46 11.60 -2.83 -0.61
N THR A 47 11.06 -1.98 0.26
CA THR A 47 9.66 -1.53 0.19
C THR A 47 9.49 -0.59 -1.00
N VAL A 48 8.63 -0.96 -1.94
CA VAL A 48 8.32 -0.16 -3.13
C VAL A 48 7.09 0.72 -2.92
N GLY A 49 6.14 0.26 -2.11
CA GLY A 49 4.86 0.94 -1.93
C GLY A 49 3.93 0.20 -0.99
N TYR A 50 2.77 0.80 -0.78
CA TYR A 50 1.67 0.21 -0.05
C TYR A 50 0.38 0.33 -0.85
N SER A 51 -0.50 -0.65 -0.68
CA SER A 51 -1.82 -0.69 -1.29
C SER A 51 -2.83 -1.23 -0.28
N GLY A 52 -4.10 -0.90 -0.47
CA GLY A 52 -5.18 -1.41 0.37
C GLY A 52 -6.44 -1.62 -0.43
N ILE A 53 -7.27 -2.55 0.06
CA ILE A 53 -8.58 -2.84 -0.48
C ILE A 53 -9.58 -2.71 0.65
N GLU A 54 -10.65 -1.96 0.39
CA GLU A 54 -11.76 -1.76 1.31
C GLU A 54 -13.03 -2.35 0.69
N ALA A 55 -13.69 -3.24 1.42
CA ALA A 55 -14.99 -3.78 1.01
C ALA A 55 -16.07 -2.70 1.10
N CYS A 56 -16.81 -2.48 0.01
CA CYS A 56 -17.84 -1.45 -0.09
C CYS A 56 -19.10 -2.05 -0.73
N GLY A 57 -19.88 -2.77 0.09
CA GLY A 57 -21.05 -3.52 -0.39
C GLY A 57 -20.64 -4.55 -1.44
N ASP A 58 -21.21 -4.43 -2.65
CA ASP A 58 -20.92 -5.32 -3.78
C ASP A 58 -19.65 -4.91 -4.58
N ALA A 59 -18.94 -3.88 -4.13
CA ALA A 59 -17.72 -3.37 -4.77
C ALA A 59 -16.53 -3.39 -3.79
N SER A 60 -15.34 -3.13 -4.34
CA SER A 60 -14.14 -2.91 -3.54
C SER A 60 -13.43 -1.64 -3.98
N LEU A 61 -12.99 -0.84 -3.02
CA LEU A 61 -12.23 0.38 -3.25
C LEU A 61 -10.75 0.09 -3.06
N LEU A 62 -9.94 0.48 -4.04
CA LEU A 62 -8.49 0.43 -3.91
C LEU A 62 -8.00 1.68 -3.15
N ARG A 63 -7.85 1.54 -1.82
CA ARG A 63 -7.29 2.58 -0.95
C ARG A 63 -6.69 2.00 0.34
N PRO A 64 -5.63 2.62 0.87
CA PRO A 64 -4.79 3.65 0.23
C PRO A 64 -3.90 3.06 -0.88
N LEU A 65 -3.32 3.89 -1.74
CA LEU A 65 -2.33 3.47 -2.74
C LEU A 65 -1.18 4.48 -2.79
N VAL A 66 0.04 4.02 -2.56
CA VAL A 66 1.24 4.87 -2.58
C VAL A 66 2.44 4.09 -3.11
N VAL A 67 3.16 4.71 -4.05
CA VAL A 67 4.52 4.27 -4.44
C VAL A 67 5.51 5.23 -3.81
N LEU A 68 6.52 4.69 -3.11
CA LEU A 68 7.54 5.48 -2.42
C LEU A 68 8.29 6.38 -3.43
N PRO A 69 8.69 7.60 -3.04
CA PRO A 69 9.28 8.59 -3.95
C PRO A 69 10.40 8.03 -4.85
N ASP A 70 11.33 7.27 -4.28
CA ASP A 70 12.49 6.69 -4.97
C ASP A 70 12.13 5.62 -6.01
N HIS A 71 10.87 5.15 -5.98
CA HIS A 71 10.35 4.10 -6.84
C HIS A 71 9.32 4.61 -7.87
N ARG A 72 9.01 5.92 -7.87
CA ARG A 72 8.08 6.52 -8.85
C ARG A 72 8.68 6.57 -10.26
N GLY A 73 7.82 6.65 -11.27
CA GLY A 73 8.23 6.69 -12.69
C GLY A 73 8.72 5.36 -13.27
N LYS A 74 8.78 4.29 -12.48
CA LYS A 74 9.28 2.95 -12.88
C LYS A 74 8.18 1.97 -13.27
N GLY A 75 6.93 2.42 -13.37
CA GLY A 75 5.77 1.59 -13.72
C GLY A 75 5.19 0.75 -12.57
N PHE A 76 5.74 0.84 -11.36
CA PHE A 76 5.30 0.04 -10.21
C PHE A 76 3.86 0.29 -9.75
N GLY A 77 3.26 1.42 -10.10
CA GLY A 77 1.84 1.68 -9.84
C GLY A 77 0.90 0.59 -10.41
N ARG A 78 1.27 -0.04 -11.53
CA ARG A 78 0.54 -1.16 -12.14
C ARG A 78 0.69 -2.50 -11.41
N ILE A 79 1.64 -2.57 -10.48
CA ILE A 79 1.97 -3.78 -9.73
C ILE A 79 1.33 -3.74 -8.34
N VAL A 80 1.09 -2.54 -7.82
CA VAL A 80 0.40 -2.29 -6.55
C VAL A 80 -1.11 -2.03 -6.71
N THR A 81 -1.67 -2.28 -7.89
CA THR A 81 -3.11 -2.19 -8.24
C THR A 81 -3.64 -3.57 -8.54
#